data_AF-A0A2A4Z6Q6-F1
#
_entry.id   AF-A0A2A4Z6Q6-F1
#
_cell.length_a   1.000
_cell.length_b   1.000
_cell.length_c   1.000
_cell.angle_alpha   90.00
_cell.angle_beta   90.00
_cell.angle_gamma   90.00
#
_symmetry.space_group_name_H-M   'P 1'
#
loop_
_entity.id
_entity.type
_entity.pdbx_description
1 polymer ?
#
loop_
_entity_poly.entity_id
_entity_poly.type
_entity_poly.pdbx_seq_one_letter_code
_entity_poly.pdbx_strand_id
1 'polypeptide(L)'
;MLKKFMLTLGGLLIMTAGTDAKADSANTVNMEVSSGGTVVIELLPDIAPKHVERIKTLIGEGFYDGIIFHRVISGFMAQTGDPTGTGTGGSKYPDVPAEFSKYAYKRGTIGMARSTNPDSANSQFFFCFTDTGCSFLTGQYTVLGQVTSGMEFIDKVAVGEPPSSPDKIVKMTIAPVVEKTAEEAPTEEKAAAAE
;
A
#
# COMPACT_ATOMS: atom_id res chain seq x y z
N MET A 1 33.49 -37.43 -54.11
CA MET A 1 33.25 -35.97 -54.03
C MET A 1 31.81 -35.84 -53.57
N LEU A 2 31.40 -35.25 -52.45
CA LEU A 2 31.87 -34.09 -51.69
C LEU A 2 31.46 -34.27 -50.21
N LYS A 3 32.21 -33.64 -49.30
CA LYS A 3 32.11 -33.75 -47.84
C LYS A 3 30.89 -33.00 -47.24
N LYS A 4 30.46 -33.50 -46.08
CA LYS A 4 29.54 -32.89 -45.08
C LYS A 4 29.66 -31.36 -44.97
N PHE A 5 28.53 -30.67 -44.83
CA PHE A 5 28.45 -29.50 -43.94
C PHE A 5 27.06 -29.44 -43.28
N MET A 6 27.12 -29.51 -41.95
CA MET A 6 26.03 -29.40 -41.00
C MET A 6 25.92 -27.90 -40.67
N LEU A 7 24.76 -27.28 -40.86
CA LEU A 7 24.53 -25.90 -40.42
C LEU A 7 23.48 -25.92 -39.30
N THR A 8 23.97 -25.83 -38.07
CA THR A 8 23.20 -25.60 -36.85
C THR A 8 22.71 -24.15 -36.86
N LEU A 9 21.39 -23.94 -36.87
CA LEU A 9 20.81 -22.62 -36.67
C LEU A 9 20.66 -22.41 -35.16
N GLY A 10 21.59 -21.64 -34.57
CA GLY A 10 21.58 -21.24 -33.17
C GLY A 10 20.38 -20.35 -32.86
N GLY A 11 19.69 -20.68 -31.77
CA GLY A 11 18.54 -19.94 -31.27
C GLY A 11 18.94 -18.57 -30.70
N LEU A 12 18.12 -17.57 -30.99
CA LEU A 12 18.16 -16.27 -30.33
C LEU A 12 17.10 -16.26 -29.23
N LEU A 13 17.52 -16.53 -27.99
CA LEU A 13 16.69 -16.37 -26.80
C LEU A 13 16.66 -14.87 -26.47
N ILE A 14 15.56 -14.18 -26.79
CA ILE A 14 15.34 -12.81 -26.35
C ILE A 14 14.89 -12.90 -24.90
N MET A 15 15.83 -12.71 -23.97
CA MET A 15 15.48 -12.50 -22.55
C MET A 15 14.96 -11.08 -22.41
N THR A 16 13.64 -10.94 -22.33
CA THR A 16 13.02 -9.70 -21.87
C THR A 16 13.31 -9.57 -20.38
N ALA A 17 14.23 -8.66 -20.03
CA ALA A 17 14.43 -8.24 -18.66
C ALA A 17 13.10 -7.68 -18.13
N GLY A 18 12.50 -8.38 -17.17
CA GLY A 18 11.40 -7.85 -16.39
C GLY A 18 11.88 -6.59 -15.68
N THR A 19 11.13 -5.50 -15.82
CA THR A 19 11.29 -4.33 -14.96
C THR A 19 10.82 -4.75 -13.57
N ASP A 20 11.74 -5.15 -12.71
CA ASP A 20 11.47 -5.23 -11.27
C ASP A 20 11.09 -3.83 -10.79
N ALA A 21 9.81 -3.67 -10.44
CA ALA A 21 9.32 -2.50 -9.75
C ALA A 21 10.10 -2.39 -8.44
N LYS A 22 10.99 -1.41 -8.40
CA LYS A 22 11.83 -1.07 -7.26
C LYS A 22 10.90 -0.76 -6.09
N ALA A 23 10.74 -1.70 -5.15
CA ALA A 23 9.97 -1.47 -3.94
C ALA A 23 10.64 -0.36 -3.13
N ASP A 24 10.10 0.85 -3.21
CA ASP A 24 10.47 1.94 -2.31
C ASP A 24 9.92 1.62 -0.92
N SER A 25 10.70 0.83 -0.18
CA SER A 25 10.42 0.44 1.19
C SER A 25 10.07 1.62 2.11
N ALA A 26 10.56 2.83 1.82
CA ALA A 26 10.20 4.01 2.61
C ALA A 26 8.70 4.34 2.55
N ASN A 27 8.00 3.94 1.49
CA ASN A 27 6.56 4.16 1.30
C ASN A 27 5.74 2.88 1.47
N THR A 28 6.36 1.79 1.92
CA THR A 28 5.67 0.55 2.23
C THR A 28 5.30 0.52 3.72
N VAL A 29 4.04 0.21 4.01
CA VAL A 29 3.51 0.05 5.37
C VAL A 29 3.03 -1.37 5.58
N ASN A 30 3.44 -1.98 6.69
CA ASN A 30 2.96 -3.26 7.17
C ASN A 30 1.95 -3.02 8.30
N MET A 31 0.73 -3.51 8.13
CA MET A 31 -0.35 -3.39 9.11
C MET A 31 -0.83 -4.78 9.51
N GLU A 32 -0.51 -5.19 10.73
CA GLU A 32 -1.05 -6.41 11.35
C GLU A 32 -2.47 -6.17 11.84
N VAL A 33 -3.39 -7.07 11.53
CA VAL A 33 -4.82 -6.94 11.88
C VAL A 33 -5.32 -8.13 12.69
N SER A 34 -6.28 -7.90 13.59
CA SER A 34 -6.82 -8.96 14.46
C SER A 34 -7.65 -10.00 13.70
N SER A 35 -8.15 -9.68 12.51
CA SER A 35 -8.79 -10.62 11.58
C SER A 35 -7.81 -11.65 11.00
N GLY A 36 -6.52 -11.51 11.33
CA GLY A 36 -5.41 -12.42 11.04
C GLY A 36 -4.48 -11.81 10.00
N GLY A 37 -3.17 -11.98 10.17
CA GLY A 37 -2.18 -11.66 9.14
C GLY A 37 -1.80 -10.17 9.01
N THR A 38 -1.05 -9.89 7.94
CA THR A 38 -0.44 -8.58 7.66
C THR A 38 -0.92 -8.07 6.31
N VAL A 39 -1.41 -6.83 6.30
CA VAL A 39 -1.79 -6.07 5.12
C VAL A 39 -0.61 -5.20 4.72
N VAL A 40 -0.14 -5.33 3.49
CA VAL A 40 0.95 -4.53 2.94
C VAL A 40 0.35 -3.42 2.08
N ILE A 41 0.75 -2.19 2.38
CA ILE A 41 0.20 -0.96 1.80
C ILE A 41 1.34 -0.20 1.14
N GLU A 42 1.15 0.18 -0.11
CA GLU A 42 1.97 1.18 -0.80
C GLU A 42 1.32 2.56 -0.62
N LEU A 43 2.03 3.48 0.03
CA LEU A 43 1.65 4.88 0.15
C LEU A 43 2.00 5.62 -1.14
N LEU A 44 1.18 6.61 -1.54
CA LEU A 44 1.31 7.31 -2.82
C LEU A 44 1.66 8.80 -2.61
N PRO A 45 2.93 9.14 -2.25
CA PRO A 45 3.33 10.51 -1.96
C PRO A 45 3.25 11.44 -3.18
N ASP A 46 3.32 10.91 -4.40
CA ASP A 46 3.14 11.69 -5.63
C ASP A 46 1.68 12.15 -5.82
N ILE A 47 0.73 11.51 -5.14
CA ILE A 47 -0.71 11.80 -5.23
C ILE A 47 -1.17 12.63 -4.04
N ALA A 48 -0.75 12.27 -2.83
CA ALA A 48 -1.18 12.92 -1.59
C ALA A 48 0.00 13.13 -0.62
N PRO A 49 0.97 13.99 -0.97
CA PRO A 49 2.20 14.16 -0.21
C PRO A 49 1.96 14.53 1.26
N LYS A 50 1.01 15.44 1.54
CA LYS A 50 0.74 15.90 2.91
C LYS A 50 0.08 14.82 3.75
N HIS A 51 -0.86 14.07 3.17
CA HIS A 51 -1.49 12.97 3.88
C HIS A 51 -0.52 11.81 4.12
N VAL A 52 0.34 11.49 3.14
CA VAL A 52 1.39 10.47 3.32
C VAL A 52 2.34 10.87 4.45
N GLU A 53 2.79 12.11 4.49
CA GLU A 53 3.63 12.64 5.58
C GLU A 53 2.91 12.51 6.94
N ARG A 54 1.64 12.90 7.02
CA ARG A 54 0.85 12.79 8.25
C ARG A 54 0.73 11.35 8.72
N ILE A 55 0.34 10.44 7.83
CA ILE A 55 0.16 9.03 8.18
C ILE A 55 1.48 8.41 8.63
N LYS A 56 2.59 8.69 7.94
CA LYS A 56 3.92 8.25 8.37
C LYS A 56 4.29 8.75 9.76
N THR A 57 3.99 10.02 10.06
CA THR A 57 4.20 10.60 11.39
C THR A 57 3.42 9.82 12.45
N LEU A 58 2.13 9.60 12.23
CA LEU A 58 1.27 8.87 13.16
C LEU A 58 1.69 7.42 13.35
N ILE A 59 2.11 6.74 12.28
CA ILE A 59 2.69 5.39 12.37
C ILE A 59 3.97 5.40 13.21
N GLY A 60 4.86 6.37 12.99
CA GLY A 60 6.10 6.52 13.75
C GLY A 60 5.88 6.79 15.24
N GLU A 61 4.75 7.42 15.60
CA GLU A 61 4.32 7.63 16.99
C GLU A 61 3.60 6.41 17.61
N GLY A 62 3.38 5.33 16.85
CA GLY A 62 2.61 4.17 17.30
C GLY A 62 1.11 4.45 17.48
N PHE A 63 0.59 5.53 16.86
CA PHE A 63 -0.77 6.02 17.06
C PHE A 63 -1.85 4.98 16.72
N TYR A 64 -1.61 4.16 15.69
CA TYR A 64 -2.61 3.24 15.16
C TYR A 64 -2.72 1.93 15.93
N ASP A 65 -1.78 1.62 16.82
CA ASP A 65 -1.76 0.35 17.54
C ASP A 65 -2.97 0.25 18.48
N GLY A 66 -3.79 -0.78 18.27
CA GLY A 66 -5.03 -1.00 19.01
C GLY A 66 -6.26 -0.29 18.46
N ILE A 67 -6.14 0.58 17.46
CA ILE A 67 -7.29 1.29 16.88
C ILE A 67 -8.20 0.32 16.12
N ILE A 68 -9.50 0.43 16.37
CA ILE A 68 -10.54 -0.45 15.81
C ILE A 68 -11.00 -0.02 14.41
N PHE A 69 -11.47 -0.99 13.64
CA PHE A 69 -12.32 -0.76 12.48
C PHE A 69 -13.74 -0.46 12.94
N HIS A 70 -14.02 0.81 13.20
CA HIS A 70 -15.28 1.25 13.80
C HIS A 70 -16.45 1.33 12.81
N ARG A 71 -16.19 1.27 11.50
CA ARG A 71 -17.25 1.38 10.50
C ARG A 71 -16.92 0.56 9.25
N VAL A 72 -17.72 -0.48 9.00
CA VAL A 72 -17.45 -1.48 7.97
C VAL A 72 -18.73 -1.81 7.24
N ILE A 73 -18.79 -1.50 5.94
CA ILE A 73 -19.95 -1.71 5.08
C ILE A 73 -19.56 -2.66 3.95
N SER A 74 -20.18 -3.83 3.94
CA SER A 74 -19.95 -4.86 2.93
C SER A 74 -20.12 -4.32 1.50
N GLY A 75 -19.19 -4.69 0.62
CA GLY A 75 -19.16 -4.23 -0.77
C GLY A 75 -18.67 -2.80 -0.97
N PHE A 76 -18.58 -1.99 0.09
CA PHE A 76 -18.14 -0.60 0.04
C PHE A 76 -16.74 -0.43 0.65
N MET A 77 -16.66 -0.29 1.98
CA MET A 77 -15.39 0.03 2.64
C MET A 77 -15.30 -0.44 4.10
N ALA A 78 -14.06 -0.50 4.60
CA ALA A 78 -13.73 -0.67 6.01
C ALA A 78 -12.93 0.56 6.49
N GLN A 79 -13.46 1.30 7.47
CA GLN A 79 -12.90 2.54 8.00
C GLN A 79 -12.32 2.34 9.41
N THR A 80 -11.16 2.95 9.64
CA THR A 80 -10.36 2.87 10.87
C THR A 80 -9.66 4.22 11.14
N GLY A 81 -8.74 4.25 12.11
CA GLY A 81 -7.91 5.42 12.42
C GLY A 81 -8.54 6.45 13.36
N ASP A 82 -9.65 6.09 14.01
CA ASP A 82 -10.27 6.88 15.07
C ASP A 82 -9.86 6.34 16.46
N PRO A 83 -9.09 7.10 17.27
CA PRO A 83 -8.65 6.66 18.59
C PRO A 83 -9.78 6.50 19.61
N THR A 84 -10.94 7.14 19.39
CA THR A 84 -12.12 6.96 20.26
C THR A 84 -13.02 5.82 19.78
N GLY A 85 -12.87 5.39 18.52
CA GLY A 85 -13.73 4.40 17.89
C GLY A 85 -15.17 4.88 17.63
N THR A 86 -15.46 6.18 17.75
CA THR A 86 -16.82 6.73 17.61
C THR A 86 -17.15 7.20 16.20
N GLY A 87 -16.16 7.25 15.31
CA GLY A 87 -16.22 7.85 13.98
C GLY A 87 -15.97 9.36 13.95
N THR A 88 -15.69 9.99 15.10
CA THR A 88 -15.58 11.45 15.23
C THR A 88 -14.26 11.92 15.85
N GLY A 89 -13.40 11.00 16.29
CA GLY A 89 -12.10 11.35 16.83
C GLY A 89 -11.04 11.57 15.75
N GLY A 90 -9.88 12.02 16.20
CA GLY A 90 -8.73 12.33 15.36
C GLY A 90 -7.45 12.37 16.19
N SER A 91 -6.31 12.55 15.52
CA SER A 91 -5.03 12.79 16.18
C SER A 91 -4.97 14.19 16.83
N LYS A 92 -3.92 14.43 17.61
CA LYS A 92 -3.61 15.75 18.20
C LYS A 92 -3.25 16.82 17.18
N TYR A 93 -2.99 16.44 15.93
CA TYR A 93 -2.52 17.34 14.89
C TYR A 93 -3.67 18.02 14.15
N PRO A 94 -3.44 19.20 13.52
CA PRO A 94 -4.47 19.88 12.74
C PRO A 94 -4.90 19.06 11.52
N ASP A 95 -6.08 19.36 10.99
CA ASP A 95 -6.57 18.73 9.77
C ASP A 95 -5.66 19.01 8.57
N VAL A 96 -5.67 18.09 7.61
CA VAL A 96 -4.89 18.15 6.38
C VAL A 96 -5.83 18.54 5.23
N PRO A 97 -5.54 19.62 4.48
CA PRO A 97 -6.34 20.02 3.32
C PRO A 97 -6.39 18.93 2.25
N ALA A 98 -7.52 18.83 1.54
CA ALA A 98 -7.76 17.80 0.54
C ALA A 98 -6.72 17.80 -0.60
N GLU A 99 -6.33 16.61 -1.05
CA GLU A 99 -5.41 16.37 -2.17
C GLU A 99 -6.11 15.50 -3.22
N PHE A 100 -7.14 16.07 -3.86
CA PHE A 100 -7.95 15.34 -4.84
C PHE A 100 -7.17 15.01 -6.11
N SER A 101 -7.40 13.81 -6.64
CA SER A 101 -6.75 13.33 -7.86
C SER A 101 -7.72 12.53 -8.74
N LYS A 102 -7.28 12.24 -9.97
CA LYS A 102 -8.01 11.34 -10.90
C LYS A 102 -7.67 9.87 -10.68
N TYR A 103 -6.93 9.53 -9.63
CA TYR A 103 -6.61 8.14 -9.33
C TYR A 103 -7.91 7.39 -9.02
N ALA A 104 -8.19 6.34 -9.80
CA ALA A 104 -9.43 5.60 -9.68
C ALA A 104 -9.47 4.83 -8.35
N TYR A 105 -10.50 5.09 -7.55
CA TYR A 105 -10.81 4.23 -6.42
C TYR A 105 -11.26 2.86 -6.93
N LYS A 106 -10.51 1.84 -6.54
CA LYS A 106 -10.74 0.44 -6.88
C LYS A 106 -10.51 -0.44 -5.66
N ARG A 107 -10.62 -1.76 -5.80
CA ARG A 107 -10.35 -2.68 -4.70
C ARG A 107 -8.96 -2.44 -4.10
N GLY A 108 -8.90 -2.36 -2.78
CA GLY A 108 -7.68 -2.11 -2.02
C GLY A 108 -7.18 -0.66 -2.04
N THR A 109 -7.83 0.26 -2.76
CA THR A 109 -7.49 1.68 -2.64
C THR A 109 -7.82 2.18 -1.24
N ILE A 110 -6.92 2.98 -0.69
CA ILE A 110 -7.05 3.57 0.64
C ILE A 110 -7.35 5.05 0.49
N GLY A 111 -8.46 5.50 1.05
CA GLY A 111 -8.87 6.90 1.06
C GLY A 111 -8.82 7.50 2.46
N MET A 112 -8.59 8.81 2.52
CA MET A 112 -8.67 9.56 3.78
C MET A 112 -10.13 9.90 4.09
N ALA A 113 -10.58 9.54 5.29
CA ALA A 113 -11.90 9.89 5.75
C ALA A 113 -11.92 11.38 6.14
N ARG A 114 -13.08 12.02 5.94
CA ARG A 114 -13.32 13.43 6.25
C ARG A 114 -14.78 13.64 6.60
N SER A 115 -15.07 14.78 7.24
CA SER A 115 -16.44 15.27 7.39
C SER A 115 -16.96 15.87 6.07
N THR A 116 -18.08 16.61 6.14
CA THR A 116 -18.61 17.37 5.01
C THR A 116 -17.63 18.42 4.50
N ASN A 117 -16.79 18.98 5.38
CA ASN A 117 -15.71 19.87 4.97
C ASN A 117 -14.62 19.06 4.24
N PRO A 118 -14.30 19.37 2.96
CA PRO A 118 -13.21 18.74 2.22
C PRO A 118 -11.88 18.71 2.99
N ASP A 119 -11.57 19.76 3.73
CA ASP A 119 -10.28 19.98 4.40
C ASP A 119 -10.27 19.50 5.86
N SER A 120 -11.09 18.51 6.21
CA SER A 120 -11.23 17.98 7.57
C SER A 120 -10.64 16.58 7.77
N ALA A 121 -9.82 16.10 6.83
CA ALA A 121 -9.13 14.84 6.99
C ALA A 121 -8.09 14.95 8.11
N ASN A 122 -8.01 13.95 8.98
CA ASN A 122 -7.10 13.96 10.13
C ASN A 122 -6.28 12.66 10.23
N SER A 123 -6.78 11.66 10.94
CA SER A 123 -6.11 10.36 11.15
C SER A 123 -6.87 9.17 10.60
N GLN A 124 -8.16 9.35 10.29
CA GLN A 124 -9.04 8.29 9.84
C GLN A 124 -8.86 8.00 8.34
N PHE A 125 -8.87 6.72 7.98
CA PHE A 125 -8.79 6.26 6.59
C PHE A 125 -9.65 5.01 6.39
N PHE A 126 -9.92 4.67 5.14
CA PHE A 126 -10.75 3.53 4.76
C PHE A 126 -10.17 2.74 3.60
N PHE A 127 -10.44 1.43 3.60
CA PHE A 127 -10.10 0.49 2.53
C PHE A 127 -11.31 0.21 1.67
N CYS A 128 -11.16 0.25 0.36
CA CYS A 128 -12.22 -0.10 -0.58
C CYS A 128 -12.27 -1.61 -0.85
N PHE A 129 -13.45 -2.22 -0.64
CA PHE A 129 -13.63 -3.67 -0.81
C PHE A 129 -13.70 -4.11 -2.27
N THR A 130 -14.24 -3.28 -3.15
CA THR A 130 -14.54 -3.66 -4.54
C THR A 130 -14.15 -2.56 -5.51
N ASP A 131 -14.00 -2.91 -6.79
CA ASP A 131 -13.66 -1.94 -7.84
C ASP A 131 -14.77 -0.90 -8.05
N THR A 132 -16.02 -1.30 -7.88
CA THR A 132 -17.18 -0.43 -8.12
C THR A 132 -17.67 0.26 -6.86
N GLY A 133 -17.54 -0.37 -5.70
CA GLY A 133 -18.08 0.10 -4.43
C GLY A 133 -17.55 1.46 -3.97
N CYS A 134 -16.34 1.84 -4.39
CA CYS A 134 -15.77 3.16 -4.10
C CYS A 134 -15.58 4.04 -5.34
N SER A 135 -15.95 3.58 -6.54
CA SER A 135 -15.66 4.28 -7.80
C SER A 135 -16.12 5.74 -7.82
N PHE A 136 -17.28 6.02 -7.20
CA PHE A 136 -17.87 7.36 -7.06
C PHE A 136 -17.09 8.32 -6.15
N LEU A 137 -16.09 7.83 -5.40
CA LEU A 137 -15.21 8.64 -4.56
C LEU A 137 -14.05 9.27 -5.35
N THR A 138 -13.80 8.79 -6.58
CA THR A 138 -12.75 9.30 -7.47
C THR A 138 -12.93 10.80 -7.72
N GLY A 139 -11.88 11.59 -7.48
CA GLY A 139 -11.91 13.04 -7.58
C GLY A 139 -12.59 13.77 -6.41
N GLN A 140 -13.10 13.06 -5.40
CA GLN A 140 -13.88 13.63 -4.28
C GLN A 140 -13.27 13.35 -2.90
N TYR A 141 -12.30 12.43 -2.83
CA TYR A 141 -11.58 12.03 -1.63
C TYR A 141 -10.09 11.91 -1.94
N THR A 142 -9.26 12.19 -0.93
CA THR A 142 -7.81 12.03 -1.04
C THR A 142 -7.44 10.55 -1.03
N VAL A 143 -6.72 10.11 -2.05
CA VAL A 143 -6.12 8.76 -2.11
C VAL A 143 -4.82 8.76 -1.32
N LEU A 144 -4.75 7.92 -0.29
CA LEU A 144 -3.55 7.76 0.53
C LEU A 144 -2.59 6.72 -0.06
N GLY A 145 -3.15 5.62 -0.57
CA GLY A 145 -2.36 4.45 -0.93
C GLY A 145 -3.17 3.32 -1.55
N GLN A 146 -2.51 2.19 -1.74
CA GLN A 146 -3.06 0.98 -2.34
C GLN A 146 -2.55 -0.26 -1.58
N VAL A 147 -3.46 -1.18 -1.25
CA VAL A 147 -3.08 -2.49 -0.74
C VAL A 147 -2.40 -3.29 -1.85
N THR A 148 -1.20 -3.78 -1.57
CA THR A 148 -0.39 -4.61 -2.47
C THR A 148 -0.39 -6.09 -2.06
N SER A 149 -0.67 -6.39 -0.79
CA SER A 149 -0.83 -7.76 -0.28
C SER A 149 -1.72 -7.81 0.97
N GLY A 150 -2.34 -8.95 1.26
CA GLY A 150 -3.13 -9.18 2.47
C GLY A 150 -4.54 -8.57 2.47
N MET A 151 -5.10 -8.24 1.30
CA MET A 151 -6.46 -7.70 1.21
C MET A 151 -7.52 -8.67 1.78
N GLU A 152 -7.27 -9.97 1.72
CA GLU A 152 -8.13 -11.02 2.29
C GLU A 152 -8.29 -10.92 3.81
N PHE A 153 -7.39 -10.22 4.50
CA PHE A 153 -7.50 -9.97 5.94
C PHE A 153 -8.42 -8.78 6.23
N ILE A 154 -8.44 -7.79 5.35
CA ILE A 154 -9.44 -6.70 5.39
C ILE A 154 -10.83 -7.24 5.08
N ASP A 155 -10.97 -8.14 4.11
CA ASP A 155 -12.25 -8.78 3.76
C ASP A 155 -12.91 -9.53 4.93
N LYS A 156 -12.13 -9.95 5.92
CA LYS A 156 -12.59 -10.69 7.11
C LYS A 156 -13.00 -9.78 8.28
N VAL A 157 -12.73 -8.48 8.20
CA VAL A 157 -13.05 -7.55 9.28
C VAL A 157 -14.56 -7.56 9.55
N ALA A 158 -14.94 -7.59 10.82
CA ALA A 158 -16.33 -7.63 11.24
C ALA A 158 -17.15 -6.45 10.68
N VAL A 159 -18.31 -6.75 10.09
CA VAL A 159 -19.23 -5.76 9.50
C VAL A 159 -20.05 -5.05 10.59
N GLY A 160 -20.27 -3.73 10.43
CA GLY A 160 -21.14 -2.94 11.30
C GLY A 160 -20.78 -1.45 11.38
N GLU A 161 -21.67 -0.65 11.98
CA GLU A 161 -21.52 0.81 12.16
C GLU A 161 -21.94 1.26 13.59
N PRO A 162 -21.23 0.84 14.67
CA PRO A 162 -20.05 -0.01 14.68
C PRO A 162 -20.36 -1.52 14.74
N PRO A 163 -19.37 -2.38 14.43
CA PRO A 163 -19.49 -3.83 14.66
C PRO A 163 -19.66 -4.16 16.14
N SER A 164 -20.36 -5.26 16.46
CA SER A 164 -20.56 -5.72 17.84
C SER A 164 -19.27 -6.21 18.51
N SER A 165 -18.35 -6.77 17.72
CA SER A 165 -16.99 -7.14 18.11
C SER A 165 -16.04 -6.66 17.02
N PRO A 166 -15.58 -5.40 17.09
CA PRO A 166 -14.79 -4.81 16.03
C PRO A 166 -13.36 -5.36 16.04
N ASP A 167 -12.84 -5.67 14.85
CA ASP A 167 -11.41 -5.92 14.65
C ASP A 167 -10.59 -4.65 14.84
N LYS A 168 -9.28 -4.82 14.99
CA LYS A 168 -8.33 -3.73 15.23
C LYS A 168 -7.02 -3.92 14.49
N ILE A 169 -6.34 -2.79 14.31
CA ILE A 169 -4.92 -2.76 13.97
C ILE A 169 -4.16 -3.27 15.20
N VAL A 170 -3.47 -4.40 15.06
CA VAL A 170 -2.61 -4.95 16.13
C VAL A 170 -1.32 -4.14 16.19
N LYS A 171 -0.74 -3.87 15.02
CA LYS A 171 0.49 -3.10 14.88
C LYS A 171 0.59 -2.48 13.49
N MET A 172 1.05 -1.24 13.38
CA MET A 172 1.32 -0.60 12.09
C MET A 172 2.75 -0.06 12.05
N THR A 173 3.49 -0.39 11.00
CA THR A 173 4.90 0.02 10.86
C THR A 173 5.26 0.37 9.42
N ILE A 174 6.24 1.27 9.24
CA ILE A 174 6.86 1.53 7.93
C ILE A 174 7.94 0.47 7.72
N ALA A 175 8.01 -0.11 6.51
CA ALA A 175 9.04 -1.09 6.17
C ALA A 175 10.44 -0.45 6.27
N PRO A 176 11.47 -1.21 6.69
CA PRO A 176 12.82 -0.68 6.77
C PRO A 176 13.33 -0.32 5.38
N VAL A 177 14.00 0.84 5.28
CA VAL A 177 14.65 1.24 4.02
C VAL A 177 15.77 0.25 3.72
N VAL A 178 15.58 -0.58 2.69
CA VAL A 178 16.68 -1.44 2.22
C VAL A 178 17.56 -0.56 1.34
N GLU A 179 18.61 0.01 1.91
CA GLU A 179 19.64 0.67 1.12
C GLU A 179 20.26 -0.36 0.17
N LYS A 180 20.10 -0.13 -1.13
CA LYS A 180 20.72 -0.94 -2.17
C LYS A 180 22.23 -0.74 -2.09
N THR A 181 22.96 -1.61 -1.39
CA THR A 181 24.39 -1.80 -1.65
C THR A 181 24.52 -2.24 -3.10
N ALA A 182 25.18 -1.42 -3.92
CA ALA A 182 25.47 -1.75 -5.30
C ALA A 182 26.22 -3.09 -5.34
N GLU A 183 25.61 -4.09 -5.97
CA GLU A 183 26.25 -5.34 -6.32
C GLU A 183 27.39 -5.03 -7.29
N GLU A 184 28.64 -5.19 -6.83
CA GLU A 184 29.82 -5.10 -7.68
C GLU A 184 29.73 -6.19 -8.77
N ALA A 185 29.80 -5.76 -10.03
CA ALA A 185 29.83 -6.65 -11.16
C ALA A 185 31.01 -7.64 -11.02
N PRO A 186 30.84 -8.93 -11.37
CA PRO A 186 31.94 -9.88 -11.31
C PRO A 186 33.02 -9.45 -12.30
N THR A 187 34.25 -9.32 -11.80
CA THR A 187 35.42 -9.03 -12.59
C THR A 187 35.71 -10.23 -13.49
N GLU A 188 35.75 -9.98 -14.80
CA GLU A 188 36.02 -10.96 -15.83
C GLU A 188 37.49 -11.45 -15.70
N GLU A 189 37.68 -12.67 -15.21
CA GLU A 189 38.99 -13.32 -15.13
C GLU A 189 39.44 -13.72 -16.55
N LYS A 190 40.42 -12.97 -17.06
CA LYS A 190 41.03 -13.19 -18.37
C LYS A 190 41.91 -14.45 -18.33
N ALA A 191 41.40 -15.55 -18.88
CA ALA A 191 42.19 -16.77 -19.12
C ALA A 191 43.32 -16.49 -20.13
N ALA A 192 44.56 -16.49 -19.64
CA ALA A 192 45.75 -16.62 -20.46
C ALA A 192 46.12 -18.10 -20.53
N ALA A 193 45.95 -18.71 -21.71
CA ALA A 193 46.53 -20.01 -22.02
C ALA A 193 47.73 -19.79 -22.95
N ALA A 194 48.92 -20.05 -22.41
CA ALA A 194 50.11 -20.39 -23.16
C ALA A 194 50.08 -21.89 -23.44
N GLU A 195 50.13 -22.30 -24.70
CA GLU A 195 51.20 -23.12 -25.32
C GLU A 195 50.91 -23.32 -26.81
#